data_AF-A0A6P4J1F6-F1
#
_entry.id   AF-A0A6P4J1F6-F1
#
_cell.length_a   1.000
_cell.length_b   1.000
_cell.length_c   1.000
_cell.angle_alpha   90.00
_cell.angle_beta   90.00
_cell.angle_gamma   90.00
#
_symmetry.space_group_name_H-M   'P 1'
#
loop_
_entity.id
_entity.type
_entity.pdbx_description
1 polymer ?
#
loop_
_entity_poly.entity_id
_entity_poly.type
_entity_poly.pdbx_seq_one_letter_code
_entity_poly.pdbx_strand_id
1 'polypeptide(L)'
;MDHSSPLHQAGDYGRRSKTEQSPTLSLTLQNAGVRAGQTPQELRHYRLQVIYNIIRRLAEYSPWRLVEPEDVKKDTIRVHVELQKCTQPELKDHVCLVSGPVVEPVQKTATKMTLDGYLELRTTHMRQVAIHRNGIRQSGISNMDTLMKRLGSAAVIVDLASVRHQSAVTLVRNGLGSSKGASYILYNSARLETLLRTFNDQVKAKVYDPLPPLEEIDLSILEDDLDWEIIYGYLLPFPDVLESLLEQLPQGSCGIHQFVRYIENLAGVTSRYYRHKKVLVQRRSQLSPILYARIYLIMTVRQVLNVVLAVLGIEPVDYI
;
A
#
# COMPACT_ATOMS: atom_id res chain seq x y z
N MET A 1 -27.40 7.14 -12.11
CA MET A 1 -26.64 7.23 -10.85
C MET A 1 -25.48 6.28 -11.00
N ASP A 2 -24.27 6.82 -11.03
CA ASP A 2 -23.09 6.07 -11.39
C ASP A 2 -22.66 5.23 -10.18
N HIS A 3 -22.70 3.90 -10.29
CA HIS A 3 -22.34 2.95 -9.23
C HIS A 3 -20.84 2.97 -8.90
N SER A 4 -20.11 3.99 -9.34
CA SER A 4 -18.67 4.17 -9.34
C SER A 4 -18.12 4.91 -8.10
N SER A 5 -18.99 5.38 -7.19
CA SER A 5 -18.55 6.06 -5.97
C SER A 5 -17.76 5.10 -5.05
N PRO A 6 -16.55 5.46 -4.60
CA PRO A 6 -15.78 4.63 -3.69
C PRO A 6 -16.54 4.26 -2.43
N LEU A 7 -17.34 5.18 -1.89
CA LEU A 7 -18.07 4.99 -0.64
C LEU A 7 -19.18 3.95 -0.73
N HIS A 8 -19.77 3.74 -1.92
CA HIS A 8 -20.75 2.68 -2.15
C HIS A 8 -20.09 1.32 -2.44
N GLN A 9 -18.88 1.32 -3.01
CA GLN A 9 -18.15 0.09 -3.37
C GLN A 9 -17.33 -0.50 -2.22
N ALA A 10 -17.08 0.24 -1.14
CA ALA A 10 -16.36 -0.24 0.06
C ALA A 10 -15.10 -1.07 -0.28
N GLY A 11 -15.00 -2.33 0.20
CA GLY A 11 -13.85 -3.20 -0.07
C GLY A 11 -13.64 -3.55 -1.55
N ASP A 12 -14.62 -3.29 -2.41
CA ASP A 12 -14.59 -3.60 -3.84
C ASP A 12 -14.24 -2.38 -4.71
N TYR A 13 -13.92 -1.22 -4.11
CA TYR A 13 -13.52 -0.05 -4.90
C TYR A 13 -12.24 -0.33 -5.70
N GLY A 14 -12.34 -0.16 -7.02
CA GLY A 14 -11.28 -0.47 -7.98
C GLY A 14 -11.18 -1.94 -8.36
N ARG A 15 -12.02 -2.84 -7.81
CA ARG A 15 -12.06 -4.24 -8.26
C ARG A 15 -12.76 -4.35 -9.61
N ARG A 16 -12.22 -5.23 -10.46
CA ARG A 16 -12.79 -5.53 -11.79
C ARG A 16 -13.68 -6.77 -11.70
N SER A 17 -14.86 -6.70 -12.32
CA SER A 17 -15.66 -7.88 -12.60
C SER A 17 -14.96 -8.73 -13.65
N LYS A 18 -14.79 -10.02 -13.38
CA LYS A 18 -14.12 -10.97 -14.29
C LYS A 18 -15.16 -11.89 -14.91
N THR A 19 -14.98 -12.19 -16.19
CA THR A 19 -15.84 -13.12 -16.93
C THR A 19 -15.02 -14.33 -17.37
N GLU A 20 -15.68 -15.35 -17.91
CA GLU A 20 -14.98 -16.51 -18.49
C GLU A 20 -14.08 -16.13 -19.68
N GLN A 21 -14.32 -14.97 -20.30
CA GLN A 21 -13.54 -14.42 -21.40
C GLN A 21 -12.35 -13.57 -20.94
N SER A 22 -12.24 -13.29 -19.63
CA SER A 22 -11.11 -12.52 -19.08
C SER A 22 -9.79 -13.25 -19.31
N PRO A 23 -8.71 -12.52 -19.67
CA PRO A 23 -7.42 -13.13 -19.94
C PRO A 23 -6.87 -13.82 -18.69
N THR A 24 -6.19 -14.95 -18.87
CA THR A 24 -5.69 -15.78 -17.77
C THR A 24 -4.19 -15.61 -17.56
N LEU A 25 -3.80 -15.68 -16.29
CA LEU A 25 -2.43 -15.54 -15.82
C LEU A 25 -2.10 -16.70 -14.88
N SER A 26 -1.02 -17.41 -15.12
CA SER A 26 -0.40 -18.31 -14.14
C SER A 26 0.82 -17.63 -13.56
N LEU A 27 0.91 -17.55 -12.23
CA LEU A 27 2.03 -16.92 -11.53
C LEU A 27 2.80 -17.96 -10.75
N THR A 28 4.09 -18.13 -11.05
CA THR A 28 4.98 -19.04 -10.35
C THR A 28 6.12 -18.26 -9.68
N LEU A 29 6.48 -18.70 -8.48
CA LEU A 29 7.64 -18.20 -7.75
C LEU A 29 8.78 -19.19 -7.96
N GLN A 30 9.96 -18.72 -8.34
CA GLN A 30 11.15 -19.57 -8.35
C GLN A 30 11.33 -20.18 -6.95
N ASN A 31 11.29 -21.52 -6.86
CA ASN A 31 11.62 -22.24 -5.63
C ASN A 31 13.07 -21.95 -5.28
N ALA A 32 13.28 -20.91 -4.48
CA ALA A 32 14.50 -20.75 -3.72
C ALA A 32 14.59 -22.00 -2.84
N GLY A 33 15.71 -22.73 -2.91
CA GLY A 33 15.97 -23.95 -2.13
C GLY A 33 16.06 -23.71 -0.62
N VAL A 34 15.11 -22.98 -0.03
CA VAL A 34 14.94 -22.83 1.41
C VAL A 34 14.20 -24.07 1.88
N ARG A 35 14.96 -25.13 2.18
CA ARG A 35 14.45 -26.18 3.05
C ARG A 35 13.98 -25.51 4.34
N ALA A 36 12.75 -25.79 4.75
CA ALA A 36 12.20 -25.31 6.00
C ALA A 36 13.18 -25.61 7.15
N GLY A 37 13.76 -24.57 7.76
CA GLY A 37 14.25 -24.64 9.13
C GLY A 37 15.69 -24.24 9.47
N GLN A 38 16.63 -23.90 8.57
CA GLN A 38 18.04 -23.76 9.02
C GLN A 38 18.96 -22.66 8.41
N THR A 39 18.48 -21.70 7.61
CA THR A 39 19.33 -20.55 7.21
C THR A 39 18.58 -19.23 7.32
N PRO A 40 19.25 -18.14 7.80
CA PRO A 40 18.65 -16.81 7.77
C PRO A 40 18.28 -16.46 6.33
N GLN A 41 17.03 -16.08 6.10
CA GLN A 41 16.55 -15.76 4.76
C GLN A 41 17.28 -14.51 4.22
N GLU A 42 17.86 -14.60 3.02
CA GLU A 42 18.48 -13.44 2.38
C GLU A 42 17.43 -12.43 1.89
N LEU A 43 17.75 -11.14 1.98
CA LEU A 43 16.83 -10.07 1.57
C LEU A 43 16.41 -10.10 0.11
N ARG A 44 17.28 -10.59 -0.79
CA ARG A 44 16.94 -10.75 -2.22
C ARG A 44 15.81 -11.77 -2.43
N HIS A 45 15.80 -12.84 -1.65
CA HIS A 45 14.77 -13.87 -1.70
C HIS A 45 13.46 -13.35 -1.08
N TYR A 46 13.56 -12.57 -0.01
CA TYR A 46 12.39 -11.91 0.56
C TYR A 46 11.79 -10.87 -0.40
N ARG A 47 12.61 -10.06 -1.08
CA ARG A 47 12.14 -9.14 -2.12
C ARG A 47 11.39 -9.85 -3.25
N LEU A 48 11.91 -11.00 -3.69
CA LEU A 48 11.25 -11.86 -4.69
C LEU A 48 9.84 -12.26 -4.24
N GLN A 49 9.70 -12.71 -2.98
CA GLN A 49 8.41 -13.07 -2.38
C GLN A 49 7.47 -11.86 -2.28
N VAL A 50 7.99 -10.68 -1.89
CA VAL A 50 7.20 -9.44 -1.83
C VAL A 50 6.63 -9.10 -3.20
N ILE A 51 7.44 -9.14 -4.27
CA ILE A 51 6.99 -8.88 -5.64
C ILE A 51 5.89 -9.88 -6.05
N TYR A 52 6.14 -11.18 -5.85
CA TYR A 52 5.18 -12.24 -6.17
C TYR A 52 3.83 -12.04 -5.45
N ASN A 53 3.86 -11.79 -4.14
CA ASN A 53 2.66 -11.60 -3.34
C ASN A 53 1.88 -10.33 -3.73
N ILE A 54 2.58 -9.25 -4.08
CA ILE A 54 1.95 -8.01 -4.57
C ILE A 54 1.26 -8.27 -5.91
N ILE A 55 1.90 -8.95 -6.87
CA ILE A 55 1.30 -9.27 -8.17
C ILE A 55 0.07 -10.15 -8.00
N ARG A 56 0.16 -11.17 -7.14
CA ARG A 56 -0.96 -12.06 -6.82
C ARG A 56 -2.18 -11.26 -6.31
N ARG A 57 -1.97 -10.29 -5.43
CA ARG A 57 -3.04 -9.42 -4.91
C ARG A 57 -3.53 -8.40 -5.95
N LEU A 58 -2.62 -7.81 -6.73
CA LEU A 58 -2.98 -6.89 -7.82
C LEU A 58 -3.83 -7.57 -8.90
N ALA A 59 -3.67 -8.88 -9.10
CA ALA A 59 -4.46 -9.62 -10.06
C ALA A 59 -5.97 -9.45 -9.78
N GLU A 60 -6.40 -9.34 -8.52
CA GLU A 60 -7.81 -9.08 -8.13
C GLU A 60 -8.39 -7.78 -8.71
N TYR A 61 -7.53 -6.78 -8.93
CA TYR A 61 -7.89 -5.44 -9.41
C TYR A 61 -7.64 -5.27 -10.91
N SER A 62 -7.11 -6.30 -11.56
CA SER A 62 -6.76 -6.30 -12.98
C SER A 62 -7.74 -7.14 -13.80
N PRO A 63 -7.75 -7.02 -15.14
CA PRO A 63 -8.51 -7.93 -16.00
C PRO A 63 -8.02 -9.39 -15.92
N TRP A 64 -6.84 -9.66 -15.35
CA TRP A 64 -6.24 -10.98 -15.30
C TRP A 64 -6.94 -11.91 -14.29
N ARG A 65 -7.32 -13.10 -14.74
CA ARG A 65 -7.75 -14.20 -13.87
C ARG A 65 -6.57 -15.10 -13.53
N LEU A 66 -6.24 -15.22 -12.25
CA LEU A 66 -5.24 -16.18 -11.79
C LEU A 66 -5.77 -17.60 -11.99
N VAL A 67 -4.93 -18.46 -12.57
CA VAL A 67 -5.19 -19.89 -12.72
C VAL A 67 -4.03 -20.68 -12.12
N GLU A 68 -4.34 -21.83 -11.56
CA GLU A 68 -3.32 -22.74 -11.04
C GLU A 68 -2.53 -23.37 -12.21
N PRO A 69 -1.30 -23.86 -11.98
CA PRO A 69 -0.46 -24.45 -13.04
C PRO A 69 -1.13 -25.60 -13.81
N GLU A 70 -2.07 -26.30 -13.19
CA GLU A 70 -2.82 -27.43 -13.76
C GLU A 70 -3.92 -26.97 -14.73
N ASP A 71 -4.43 -25.75 -14.55
CA ASP A 71 -5.55 -25.16 -15.32
C ASP A 71 -5.07 -24.24 -16.47
N VAL A 72 -3.77 -24.28 -16.77
CA VAL A 72 -3.14 -23.42 -17.79
C VAL A 72 -3.63 -23.78 -19.18
N LYS A 73 -4.31 -22.84 -19.82
CA LYS A 73 -4.75 -22.92 -21.22
C LYS A 73 -3.68 -22.37 -22.18
N LYS A 74 -3.86 -22.58 -23.49
CA LYS A 74 -2.91 -22.14 -24.53
C LYS A 74 -2.70 -20.62 -24.59
N ASP A 75 -3.72 -19.85 -24.24
CA ASP A 75 -3.74 -18.39 -24.18
C ASP A 75 -3.34 -17.81 -22.82
N THR A 76 -3.06 -18.67 -21.84
CA THR A 76 -2.67 -18.25 -20.49
C THR A 76 -1.23 -17.75 -20.49
N ILE A 77 -1.02 -16.52 -20.03
CA ILE A 77 0.33 -15.99 -19.83
C ILE A 77 0.95 -16.66 -18.60
N ARG A 78 2.15 -17.21 -18.76
CA ARG A 78 2.92 -17.83 -17.69
C ARG A 78 3.96 -16.84 -17.19
N VAL A 79 3.76 -16.27 -16.00
CA VAL A 79 4.70 -15.33 -15.39
C VAL A 79 5.49 -16.04 -14.30
N HIS A 80 6.82 -15.98 -14.45
CA HIS A 80 7.76 -16.53 -13.48
C HIS A 80 8.45 -15.37 -12.76
N VAL A 81 8.36 -15.34 -11.43
CA VAL A 81 9.06 -14.36 -10.61
C VAL A 81 10.40 -14.96 -10.17
N GLU A 82 11.50 -14.43 -10.70
CA GLU A 82 12.83 -15.04 -10.63
C GLU A 82 13.93 -14.06 -10.19
N LEU A 83 15.03 -14.57 -9.66
CA LEU A 83 16.17 -13.74 -9.24
C LEU A 83 17.08 -13.31 -10.40
N GLN A 84 17.03 -14.04 -11.49
CA GLN A 84 17.81 -13.82 -12.71
C GLN A 84 16.91 -14.16 -13.90
N LYS A 85 17.18 -13.61 -15.08
CA LYS A 85 16.43 -14.00 -16.28
C LYS A 85 16.64 -15.50 -16.53
N CYS A 86 15.56 -16.22 -16.82
CA CYS A 86 15.64 -17.59 -17.26
C CYS A 86 16.56 -17.69 -18.50
N THR A 87 17.58 -18.53 -18.39
CA THR A 87 18.53 -18.81 -19.47
C THR A 87 18.19 -20.10 -20.22
N GLN A 88 17.13 -20.81 -19.81
CA GLN A 88 16.75 -22.09 -20.39
C GLN A 88 15.95 -21.87 -21.70
N PRO A 89 16.51 -22.25 -22.86
CA PRO A 89 15.85 -22.05 -24.17
C PRO A 89 14.66 -23.00 -24.41
N GLU A 90 14.46 -23.98 -23.54
CA GLU A 90 13.43 -25.05 -23.69
C GLU A 90 12.05 -24.60 -23.21
N LEU A 91 11.96 -23.58 -22.35
CA LEU A 91 10.71 -22.98 -21.85
C LEU A 91 10.28 -21.82 -22.76
N LYS A 92 9.98 -22.11 -24.03
CA LYS A 92 9.77 -21.12 -25.10
C LYS A 92 8.55 -20.16 -24.98
N ASP A 93 7.82 -20.14 -23.86
CA ASP A 93 6.57 -19.35 -23.76
C ASP A 93 6.24 -18.87 -22.33
N HIS A 94 7.23 -18.32 -21.62
CA HIS A 94 6.98 -17.71 -20.31
C HIS A 94 7.62 -16.32 -20.19
N VAL A 95 6.98 -15.48 -19.39
CA VAL A 95 7.39 -14.12 -19.08
C VAL A 95 8.22 -14.13 -17.80
N CYS A 96 9.48 -13.68 -17.89
CA CYS A 96 10.37 -13.55 -16.74
C CYS A 96 10.19 -12.19 -16.05
N LEU A 97 9.80 -12.23 -14.78
CA LEU A 97 9.66 -11.06 -13.92
C LEU A 97 10.82 -11.04 -12.92
N VAL A 98 11.90 -10.37 -13.30
CA VAL A 98 13.16 -10.44 -12.56
C VAL A 98 13.15 -9.49 -11.36
N SER A 99 13.49 -10.01 -10.18
CA SER A 99 13.79 -9.21 -9.00
C SER A 99 15.27 -8.84 -8.98
N GLY A 100 15.55 -7.54 -9.12
CA GLY A 100 16.88 -6.97 -9.00
C GLY A 100 17.48 -7.19 -7.60
N PRO A 101 18.81 -7.02 -7.46
CA PRO A 101 19.51 -7.29 -6.22
C PRO A 101 19.17 -6.27 -5.12
N VAL A 102 19.42 -6.67 -3.87
CA VAL A 102 19.42 -5.78 -2.70
C VAL A 102 20.87 -5.41 -2.39
N VAL A 103 21.17 -4.11 -2.35
CA VAL A 103 22.54 -3.59 -2.27
C VAL A 103 22.75 -2.66 -1.09
N GLU A 104 24.00 -2.61 -0.61
CA GLU A 104 24.43 -1.68 0.43
C GLU A 104 24.42 -0.22 -0.05
N PRO A 105 24.13 0.77 0.81
CA PRO A 105 23.95 2.15 0.39
C PRO A 105 25.21 2.83 -0.12
N VAL A 106 26.37 2.51 0.47
CA VAL A 106 27.66 3.16 0.15
C VAL A 106 28.35 2.46 -1.01
N GLN A 107 28.67 1.18 -0.85
CA GLN A 107 29.49 0.44 -1.82
C GLN A 107 28.67 -0.08 -3.03
N LYS A 108 27.34 -0.05 -2.96
CA LYS A 108 26.43 -0.63 -3.97
C LYS A 108 26.70 -2.12 -4.28
N THR A 109 27.37 -2.82 -3.37
CA THR A 109 27.62 -4.26 -3.41
C THR A 109 26.43 -5.03 -2.85
N ALA A 110 26.35 -6.33 -3.18
CA ALA A 110 25.32 -7.21 -2.62
C ALA A 110 25.41 -7.22 -1.07
N THR A 111 24.26 -7.07 -0.42
CA THR A 111 24.22 -7.05 1.05
C THR A 111 24.42 -8.45 1.63
N LYS A 112 25.10 -8.52 2.78
CA LYS A 112 25.16 -9.71 3.64
C LYS A 112 24.11 -9.69 4.75
N MET A 113 23.29 -8.63 4.83
CA MET A 113 22.27 -8.50 5.85
C MET A 113 21.14 -9.51 5.60
N THR A 114 20.74 -10.19 6.67
CA THR A 114 19.64 -11.15 6.67
C THR A 114 18.30 -10.41 6.77
N LEU A 115 17.21 -11.11 6.46
CA LEU A 115 15.85 -10.58 6.65
C LEU A 115 15.62 -10.15 8.10
N ASP A 116 15.94 -11.02 9.07
CA ASP A 116 15.72 -10.74 10.50
C ASP A 116 16.50 -9.52 10.96
N GLY A 117 17.76 -9.38 10.53
CA GLY A 117 18.57 -8.21 10.85
C GLY A 117 18.00 -6.91 10.27
N TYR A 118 17.43 -6.96 9.07
CA TYR A 118 16.79 -5.77 8.50
C TYR A 118 15.44 -5.45 9.13
N LEU A 119 14.64 -6.47 9.48
CA LEU A 119 13.40 -6.30 10.22
C LEU A 119 13.66 -5.64 11.58
N GLU A 120 14.67 -6.10 12.31
CA GLU A 120 15.07 -5.51 13.59
C GLU A 120 15.53 -4.05 13.43
N LEU A 121 16.35 -3.79 12.41
CA LEU A 121 16.81 -2.43 12.09
C LEU A 121 15.63 -1.49 11.82
N ARG A 122 14.68 -1.90 10.96
CA ARG A 122 13.53 -1.07 10.59
C ARG A 122 12.52 -0.94 11.73
N THR A 123 12.33 -1.99 12.53
CA THR A 123 11.54 -1.95 13.77
C THR A 123 12.10 -0.91 14.74
N THR A 124 13.42 -0.90 14.95
CA THR A 124 14.10 0.08 15.81
C THR A 124 13.92 1.50 15.26
N HIS A 125 14.05 1.70 13.94
CA HIS A 125 13.81 2.99 13.32
C HIS A 125 12.35 3.48 13.50
N MET A 126 11.36 2.60 13.31
CA MET A 126 9.95 2.95 13.54
C MET A 126 9.70 3.34 15.00
N ARG A 127 10.31 2.62 15.95
CA ARG A 127 10.26 2.96 17.38
C ARG A 127 10.82 4.36 17.67
N GLN A 128 11.98 4.69 17.10
CA GLN A 128 12.58 6.01 17.26
C GLN A 128 11.71 7.13 16.68
N VAL A 129 11.13 6.91 15.49
CA VAL A 129 10.21 7.87 14.86
C VAL A 129 8.96 8.09 15.72
N ALA A 130 8.39 7.01 16.26
CA ALA A 130 7.21 7.09 17.13
C ALA A 130 7.52 7.87 18.43
N ILE A 131 8.64 7.57 19.10
CA ILE A 131 9.07 8.26 20.33
C ILE A 131 9.28 9.75 20.08
N HIS A 132 9.94 10.13 18.98
CA HIS A 132 10.18 11.54 18.67
C HIS A 132 8.89 12.32 18.36
N ARG A 133 7.85 11.66 17.85
CA ARG A 133 6.57 12.32 17.50
C ARG A 133 5.60 12.40 18.68
N ASN A 134 5.46 11.31 19.43
CA ASN A 134 4.39 11.16 20.42
C ASN A 134 4.87 11.26 21.87
N GLY A 135 6.20 11.34 22.09
CA GLY A 135 6.81 11.20 23.41
C GLY A 135 6.74 9.75 23.91
N ILE A 136 7.25 9.52 25.13
CA ILE A 136 7.19 8.20 25.78
C ILE A 136 5.77 8.03 26.37
N ARG A 137 4.83 7.46 25.62
CA ARG A 137 3.50 7.07 26.16
C ARG A 137 3.56 5.64 26.70
N GLN A 138 3.27 5.46 28.00
CA GLN A 138 3.32 4.18 28.72
C GLN A 138 2.06 3.32 28.58
N SER A 139 1.47 3.19 27.39
CA SER A 139 0.36 2.24 27.19
C SER A 139 0.89 0.88 26.74
N GLY A 140 1.02 -0.07 27.68
CA GLY A 140 1.22 -1.51 27.45
C GLY A 140 2.43 -1.92 26.60
N ILE A 141 3.54 -2.28 27.26
CA ILE A 141 4.82 -2.66 26.62
C ILE A 141 4.66 -3.76 25.54
N SER A 142 3.79 -4.74 25.75
CA SER A 142 3.56 -5.87 24.83
C SER A 142 2.86 -5.48 23.52
N ASN A 143 1.86 -4.59 23.59
CA ASN A 143 1.12 -4.10 22.42
C ASN A 143 2.01 -3.19 21.57
N MET A 144 2.87 -2.39 22.21
CA MET A 144 3.82 -1.52 21.53
C MET A 144 4.89 -2.30 20.78
N ASP A 145 5.44 -3.37 21.36
CA ASP A 145 6.45 -4.18 20.67
C ASP A 145 5.89 -4.85 19.40
N THR A 146 4.68 -5.41 19.52
CA THR A 146 3.96 -6.01 18.39
C THR A 146 3.66 -4.98 17.30
N LEU A 147 3.20 -3.78 17.68
CA LEU A 147 2.99 -2.68 16.74
C LEU A 147 4.28 -2.28 16.04
N MET A 148 5.39 -2.09 16.78
CA MET A 148 6.67 -1.71 16.18
C MET A 148 7.20 -2.76 15.21
N LYS A 149 7.01 -4.05 15.50
CA LYS A 149 7.34 -5.15 14.58
C LYS A 149 6.51 -5.09 13.30
N ARG A 150 5.18 -4.84 13.41
CA ARG A 150 4.30 -4.64 12.25
C ARG A 150 4.74 -3.44 11.41
N LEU A 151 5.04 -2.30 12.04
CA LEU A 151 5.54 -1.10 11.37
C LEU A 151 6.91 -1.34 10.72
N GLY A 152 7.79 -2.09 11.39
CA GLY A 152 9.09 -2.49 10.86
C GLY A 152 8.96 -3.33 9.60
N SER A 153 8.10 -4.36 9.63
CA SER A 153 7.80 -5.21 8.47
C SER A 153 7.21 -4.41 7.30
N ALA A 154 6.25 -3.52 7.59
CA ALA A 154 5.69 -2.61 6.60
C ALA A 154 6.76 -1.72 5.95
N ALA A 155 7.69 -1.20 6.76
CA ALA A 155 8.82 -0.42 6.26
C ALA A 155 9.75 -1.24 5.35
N VAL A 156 10.06 -2.50 5.70
CA VAL A 156 10.83 -3.37 4.82
C VAL A 156 10.12 -3.58 3.47
N ILE A 157 8.80 -3.83 3.46
CA ILE A 157 8.03 -4.02 2.23
C ILE A 157 8.11 -2.77 1.35
N VAL A 158 7.84 -1.58 1.92
CA VAL A 158 7.92 -0.30 1.20
C VAL A 158 9.31 -0.07 0.65
N ASP A 159 10.36 -0.26 1.47
CA ASP A 159 11.74 -0.07 1.04
C ASP A 159 12.07 -0.96 -0.18
N LEU A 160 11.70 -2.25 -0.14
CA LEU A 160 12.00 -3.24 -1.18
C LEU A 160 11.16 -3.07 -2.47
N ALA A 161 9.98 -2.47 -2.36
CA ALA A 161 9.04 -2.23 -3.45
C ALA A 161 9.16 -0.82 -4.07
N SER A 162 9.93 0.09 -3.46
CA SER A 162 10.03 1.51 -3.83
C SER A 162 10.68 1.80 -5.19
N VAL A 163 11.41 0.83 -5.75
CA VAL A 163 12.08 0.94 -7.06
C VAL A 163 11.56 -0.13 -8.01
N ARG A 164 11.73 0.07 -9.32
CA ARG A 164 11.38 -0.92 -10.34
C ARG A 164 11.88 -2.30 -9.92
N HIS A 165 11.05 -3.32 -10.10
CA HIS A 165 11.38 -4.67 -9.63
C HIS A 165 12.72 -5.17 -10.21
N GLN A 166 13.06 -4.83 -11.46
CA GLN A 166 14.31 -5.20 -12.12
C GLN A 166 15.54 -4.43 -11.62
N SER A 167 15.34 -3.25 -11.01
CA SER A 167 16.42 -2.38 -10.55
C SER A 167 16.97 -2.83 -9.20
N ALA A 168 18.24 -2.53 -8.93
CA ALA A 168 18.84 -2.74 -7.62
C ALA A 168 18.17 -1.84 -6.57
N VAL A 169 17.74 -2.41 -5.44
CA VAL A 169 17.20 -1.66 -4.32
C VAL A 169 18.29 -1.42 -3.28
N THR A 170 18.43 -0.17 -2.86
CA THR A 170 19.40 0.22 -1.82
C THR A 170 18.76 0.11 -0.44
N LEU A 171 19.44 -0.53 0.49
CA LEU A 171 19.01 -0.62 1.89
C LEU A 171 18.95 0.75 2.58
N VAL A 172 17.97 0.90 3.46
CA VAL A 172 17.84 2.08 4.33
C VAL A 172 18.54 1.81 5.66
N ARG A 173 19.74 2.36 5.83
CA ARG A 173 20.55 2.21 7.06
C ARG A 173 21.48 3.39 7.26
N ASN A 174 21.83 3.69 8.51
CA ASN A 174 22.80 4.73 8.87
C ASN A 174 22.45 6.14 8.32
N GLY A 175 21.17 6.48 8.26
CA GLY A 175 20.71 7.75 7.68
C GLY A 175 20.83 7.84 6.14
N LEU A 176 21.25 6.77 5.47
CA LEU A 176 21.33 6.67 4.02
C LEU A 176 20.11 5.92 3.47
N GLY A 177 19.58 6.40 2.35
CA GLY A 177 18.33 5.91 1.73
C GLY A 177 17.08 6.71 2.15
N SER A 178 15.96 6.50 1.46
CA SER A 178 14.69 7.17 1.79
C SER A 178 13.97 6.44 2.91
N SER A 179 14.19 6.84 4.16
CA SER A 179 13.54 6.23 5.33
C SER A 179 12.16 6.81 5.65
N LYS A 180 11.80 7.94 5.02
CA LYS A 180 10.63 8.74 5.39
C LYS A 180 9.32 8.13 4.87
N GLY A 181 9.34 7.56 3.65
CA GLY A 181 8.14 7.07 2.95
C GLY A 181 7.24 6.19 3.82
N ALA A 182 7.76 5.03 4.27
CA ALA A 182 7.00 4.09 5.09
C ALA A 182 6.44 4.71 6.38
N SER A 183 7.30 5.35 7.18
CA SER A 183 6.88 5.97 8.44
C SER A 183 5.81 7.05 8.24
N TYR A 184 5.87 7.75 7.11
CA TYR A 184 4.98 8.84 6.79
C TYR A 184 3.62 8.32 6.30
N ILE A 185 3.60 7.28 5.48
CA ILE A 185 2.40 6.56 5.07
C ILE A 185 1.65 6.03 6.31
N LEU A 186 2.34 5.23 7.14
CA LEU A 186 1.75 4.54 8.28
C LEU A 186 1.20 5.53 9.32
N TYR A 187 1.91 6.64 9.53
CA TYR A 187 1.43 7.70 10.40
C TYR A 187 0.19 8.40 9.87
N ASN A 188 0.11 8.69 8.57
CA ASN A 188 -1.10 9.28 8.01
C ASN A 188 -2.27 8.29 8.08
N SER A 189 -2.04 6.99 7.85
CA SER A 189 -3.05 5.95 8.09
C SER A 189 -3.63 6.03 9.50
N ALA A 190 -2.77 6.00 10.53
CA ALA A 190 -3.21 6.06 11.93
C ALA A 190 -3.89 7.38 12.31
N ARG A 191 -3.46 8.49 11.69
CA ARG A 191 -4.08 9.80 11.88
C ARG A 191 -5.51 9.82 11.34
N LEU A 192 -5.76 9.24 10.16
CA LEU A 192 -7.11 9.15 9.59
C LEU A 192 -8.03 8.32 10.49
N GLU A 193 -7.55 7.17 10.96
CA GLU A 193 -8.29 6.31 11.90
C GLU A 193 -8.63 7.06 13.20
N THR A 194 -7.67 7.82 13.74
CA THR A 194 -7.88 8.61 14.95
C THR A 194 -8.88 9.75 14.72
N LEU A 195 -8.83 10.43 13.58
CA LEU A 195 -9.79 11.47 13.23
C LEU A 195 -11.22 10.91 13.17
N LEU A 196 -11.43 9.81 12.45
CA LEU A 196 -12.75 9.20 12.27
C LEU A 196 -13.28 8.62 13.59
N ARG A 197 -12.41 8.02 14.40
CA ARG A 197 -12.76 7.59 15.76
C ARG A 197 -13.20 8.78 16.63
N THR A 198 -12.47 9.89 16.58
CA THR A 198 -12.82 11.11 17.30
C THR A 198 -14.18 11.66 16.87
N PHE A 199 -14.47 11.67 15.56
CA PHE A 199 -15.79 12.04 15.05
C PHE A 199 -16.88 11.13 15.62
N ASN A 200 -16.70 9.80 15.51
CA ASN A 200 -17.67 8.82 16.01
C ASN A 200 -17.91 8.94 17.52
N ASP A 201 -16.86 9.20 18.30
CA ASP A 201 -16.97 9.41 19.75
C ASP A 201 -17.71 10.72 20.08
N GLN A 202 -17.52 11.77 19.28
CA GLN A 202 -18.28 13.02 19.39
C GLN A 202 -19.75 12.87 18.98
N VAL A 203 -20.07 12.01 18.02
CA VAL A 203 -21.46 11.62 17.70
C VAL A 203 -22.09 10.87 18.87
N LYS A 204 -21.40 9.87 19.44
CA LYS A 204 -21.87 9.13 20.63
C LYS A 204 -22.10 10.04 21.83
N ALA A 205 -21.24 11.04 22.02
CA ALA A 205 -21.35 12.06 23.05
C ALA A 205 -22.42 13.13 22.75
N LYS A 206 -23.17 13.02 21.64
CA LYS A 206 -24.19 13.98 21.18
C LYS A 206 -23.64 15.39 20.93
N VAL A 207 -22.33 15.51 20.69
CA VAL A 207 -21.66 16.76 20.30
C VAL A 207 -21.88 17.03 18.82
N TYR A 208 -21.84 16.00 17.98
CA TYR A 208 -22.27 16.07 16.58
C TYR A 208 -23.50 15.21 16.36
N ASP A 209 -24.28 15.56 15.34
CA ASP A 209 -25.35 14.68 14.86
C ASP A 209 -24.73 13.56 14.00
N PRO A 210 -25.37 12.38 13.90
CA PRO A 210 -24.91 11.29 13.06
C PRO A 210 -24.67 11.75 11.62
N LEU A 211 -23.72 11.11 10.94
CA LEU A 211 -23.42 11.41 9.54
C LEU A 211 -24.69 11.13 8.69
N PRO A 212 -25.26 12.14 8.00
CA PRO A 212 -26.38 11.93 7.10
C PRO A 212 -26.00 11.01 5.94
N PRO A 213 -26.95 10.33 5.27
CA PRO A 213 -26.70 9.59 4.05
C PRO A 213 -25.95 10.42 3.00
N LEU A 214 -25.11 9.77 2.19
CA LEU A 214 -24.27 10.46 1.21
C LEU A 214 -25.10 11.25 0.20
N GLU A 215 -26.27 10.75 -0.15
CA GLU A 215 -27.23 11.34 -1.09
C GLU A 215 -27.81 12.68 -0.58
N GLU A 216 -27.75 12.92 0.74
CA GLU A 216 -28.20 14.16 1.38
C GLU A 216 -27.06 15.17 1.57
N ILE A 217 -25.82 14.79 1.25
CA ILE A 217 -24.66 15.67 1.38
C ILE A 217 -24.41 16.40 0.07
N ASP A 218 -24.46 17.73 0.14
CA ASP A 218 -23.95 18.57 -0.94
C ASP A 218 -22.41 18.52 -0.96
N LEU A 219 -21.86 17.78 -1.92
CA LEU A 219 -20.41 17.68 -2.14
C LEU A 219 -19.83 18.86 -2.94
N SER A 220 -20.68 19.72 -3.54
CA SER A 220 -20.19 20.87 -4.32
C SER A 220 -19.43 21.90 -3.47
N ILE A 221 -19.64 21.88 -2.16
CA ILE A 221 -18.91 22.70 -1.18
C ILE A 221 -17.43 22.33 -1.02
N LEU A 222 -16.98 21.20 -1.60
CA LEU A 222 -15.58 20.79 -1.68
C LEU A 222 -14.92 21.41 -2.94
N GLU A 223 -14.70 22.72 -2.89
CA GLU A 223 -14.29 23.53 -4.06
C GLU A 223 -12.87 24.08 -4.00
N ASP A 224 -12.11 23.81 -2.94
CA ASP A 224 -10.75 24.32 -2.81
C ASP A 224 -9.72 23.40 -3.48
N ASP A 225 -8.60 23.99 -3.95
CA ASP A 225 -7.54 23.29 -4.69
C ASP A 225 -7.10 21.96 -4.05
N LEU A 226 -7.02 21.90 -2.71
CA LEU A 226 -6.66 20.67 -2.00
C LEU A 226 -7.76 19.60 -2.00
N ASP A 227 -9.03 20.01 -2.05
CA ASP A 227 -10.14 19.05 -2.26
C ASP A 227 -10.01 18.42 -3.65
N TRP A 228 -9.80 19.25 -4.67
CA TRP A 228 -9.67 18.80 -6.06
C TRP A 228 -8.42 17.97 -6.30
N GLU A 229 -7.28 18.34 -5.71
CA GLU A 229 -6.05 17.55 -5.77
C GLU A 229 -6.27 16.13 -5.25
N ILE A 230 -7.00 15.98 -4.12
CA ILE A 230 -7.33 14.65 -3.58
C ILE A 230 -8.32 13.92 -4.49
N ILE A 231 -9.44 14.57 -4.84
CA ILE A 231 -10.55 13.93 -5.58
C ILE A 231 -10.11 13.52 -6.97
N TYR A 232 -9.62 14.47 -7.78
CA TYR A 232 -9.28 14.23 -9.18
C TYR A 232 -7.86 13.69 -9.36
N GLY A 233 -6.94 13.98 -8.43
CA GLY A 233 -5.55 13.52 -8.53
C GLY A 233 -5.33 12.10 -8.00
N TYR A 234 -6.16 11.64 -7.05
CA TYR A 234 -5.94 10.34 -6.41
C TYR A 234 -7.20 9.48 -6.34
N LEU A 235 -8.32 10.01 -5.83
CA LEU A 235 -9.49 9.16 -5.56
C LEU A 235 -10.15 8.63 -6.83
N LEU A 236 -10.50 9.51 -7.76
CA LEU A 236 -11.15 9.15 -9.03
C LEU A 236 -10.27 8.29 -9.95
N PRO A 237 -8.99 8.61 -10.22
CA PRO A 237 -8.16 7.81 -11.11
C PRO A 237 -7.67 6.48 -10.48
N PHE A 238 -7.99 6.21 -9.20
CA PHE A 238 -7.45 5.06 -8.49
C PHE A 238 -7.69 3.70 -9.18
N PRO A 239 -8.89 3.40 -9.73
CA PRO A 239 -9.12 2.15 -10.45
C PRO A 239 -8.21 2.01 -11.67
N ASP A 240 -8.03 3.08 -12.45
CA ASP A 240 -7.15 3.08 -13.63
C ASP A 240 -5.68 2.94 -13.22
N VAL A 241 -5.29 3.57 -12.11
CA VAL A 241 -3.95 3.40 -11.54
C VAL A 241 -3.70 1.93 -11.23
N LEU A 242 -4.62 1.23 -10.55
CA LEU A 242 -4.47 -0.19 -10.20
C LEU A 242 -4.30 -1.09 -11.44
N GLU A 243 -5.10 -0.85 -12.48
CA GLU A 243 -5.03 -1.62 -13.72
C GLU A 243 -3.70 -1.42 -14.45
N SER A 244 -3.23 -0.17 -14.50
CA SER A 244 -1.97 0.19 -15.19
C SER A 244 -0.74 -0.52 -14.62
N LEU A 245 -0.79 -0.98 -13.35
CA LEU A 245 0.33 -1.65 -12.69
C LEU A 245 0.69 -3.00 -13.31
N LEU A 246 -0.28 -3.68 -13.95
CA LEU A 246 -0.09 -4.98 -14.60
C LEU A 246 -0.28 -4.93 -16.12
N GLU A 247 -0.44 -3.76 -16.73
CA GLU A 247 -0.55 -3.61 -18.19
C GLU A 247 0.69 -4.14 -18.92
N GLN A 248 1.88 -3.85 -18.38
CA GLN A 248 3.16 -4.24 -18.98
C GLN A 248 3.64 -5.63 -18.53
N LEU A 249 2.75 -6.39 -17.86
CA LEU A 249 3.06 -7.72 -17.37
C LEU A 249 3.52 -8.66 -18.48
N PRO A 250 2.88 -8.72 -19.68
CA PRO A 250 3.33 -9.57 -20.78
C PRO A 250 4.76 -9.26 -21.27
N GLN A 251 5.25 -8.03 -21.05
CA GLN A 251 6.61 -7.60 -21.41
C GLN A 251 7.63 -7.86 -20.28
N GLY A 252 7.24 -8.55 -19.22
CA GLY A 252 8.10 -8.84 -18.06
C GLY A 252 8.32 -7.63 -17.16
N SER A 253 7.37 -6.69 -17.13
CA SER A 253 7.44 -5.47 -16.34
C SER A 253 6.20 -5.29 -15.46
N CYS A 254 6.35 -4.70 -14.28
CA CYS A 254 5.19 -4.30 -13.46
C CYS A 254 5.43 -2.97 -12.73
N GLY A 255 4.32 -2.26 -12.51
CA GLY A 255 4.27 -0.92 -11.95
C GLY A 255 4.37 -0.83 -10.42
N ILE A 256 4.77 -1.88 -9.69
CA ILE A 256 4.73 -1.91 -8.20
C ILE A 256 5.33 -0.65 -7.55
N HIS A 257 6.48 -0.19 -8.04
CA HIS A 257 7.13 1.03 -7.57
C HIS A 257 6.31 2.32 -7.76
N GLN A 258 5.51 2.41 -8.83
CA GLN A 258 4.57 3.50 -9.04
C GLN A 258 3.45 3.45 -8.00
N PHE A 259 3.05 2.25 -7.58
CA PHE A 259 2.04 2.08 -6.54
C PHE A 259 2.54 2.52 -5.16
N VAL A 260 3.81 2.23 -4.83
CA VAL A 260 4.46 2.78 -3.63
C VAL A 260 4.52 4.31 -3.70
N ARG A 261 4.93 4.87 -4.84
CA ARG A 261 4.95 6.33 -5.04
C ARG A 261 3.55 6.94 -4.93
N TYR A 262 2.52 6.26 -5.43
CA TYR A 262 1.13 6.70 -5.34
C TYR A 262 0.69 6.85 -3.88
N ILE A 263 0.92 5.85 -3.02
CA ILE A 263 0.55 5.95 -1.60
C ILE A 263 1.40 6.97 -0.82
N GLU A 264 2.68 7.12 -1.15
CA GLU A 264 3.52 8.18 -0.57
C GLU A 264 2.96 9.57 -0.88
N ASN A 265 2.58 9.79 -2.14
CA ASN A 265 2.00 11.05 -2.60
C ASN A 265 0.61 11.30 -1.99
N LEU A 266 -0.25 10.27 -1.94
CA LEU A 266 -1.56 10.34 -1.29
C LEU A 266 -1.42 10.70 0.20
N ALA A 267 -0.48 10.07 0.91
CA ALA A 267 -0.18 10.43 2.30
C ALA A 267 0.34 11.88 2.42
N GLY A 268 1.12 12.34 1.44
CA GLY A 268 1.60 13.73 1.31
C GLY A 268 0.47 14.75 1.22
N VAL A 269 -0.41 14.59 0.22
CA VAL A 269 -1.55 15.49 0.05
C VAL A 269 -2.52 15.41 1.23
N THR A 270 -2.75 14.21 1.79
CA THR A 270 -3.60 14.03 2.99
C THR A 270 -3.04 14.78 4.20
N SER A 271 -1.72 14.74 4.41
CA SER A 271 -1.10 15.50 5.50
C SER A 271 -1.17 17.01 5.27
N ARG A 272 -1.04 17.48 4.02
CA ARG A 272 -1.23 18.90 3.68
C ARG A 272 -2.68 19.31 3.93
N TYR A 273 -3.63 18.50 3.52
CA TYR A 273 -5.06 18.68 3.74
C TYR A 273 -5.36 18.86 5.24
N TYR A 274 -4.90 17.92 6.07
CA TYR A 274 -5.12 17.98 7.52
C TYR A 274 -4.51 19.23 8.17
N ARG A 275 -3.35 19.69 7.69
CA ARG A 275 -2.68 20.89 8.23
C ARG A 275 -3.44 22.17 7.91
N HIS A 276 -4.01 22.29 6.71
CA HIS A 276 -4.63 23.53 6.24
C HIS A 276 -6.14 23.56 6.47
N LYS A 277 -6.80 22.40 6.46
CA LYS A 277 -8.25 22.28 6.62
C LYS A 277 -8.58 21.61 7.94
N LYS A 278 -9.30 22.35 8.78
CA LYS A 278 -9.89 21.80 10.00
C LYS A 278 -11.06 20.89 9.59
N VAL A 279 -10.86 19.59 9.71
CA VAL A 279 -11.91 18.60 9.38
C VAL A 279 -13.01 18.59 10.45
N LEU A 280 -12.63 18.45 11.73
CA LEU A 280 -13.57 18.56 12.85
C LEU A 280 -13.69 20.02 13.28
N VAL A 281 -14.73 20.71 12.79
CA VAL A 281 -15.03 22.12 13.11
C VAL A 281 -15.95 22.25 14.33
N GLN A 282 -16.04 23.45 14.94
CA GLN A 282 -16.94 23.67 16.07
C GLN A 282 -18.39 23.36 15.67
N ARG A 283 -19.18 22.80 16.59
CA ARG A 283 -20.61 22.55 16.37
C ARG A 283 -21.32 23.89 16.16
N ARG A 284 -21.64 24.22 14.92
CA ARG A 284 -22.52 25.32 14.50
C ARG A 284 -23.33 24.79 13.33
N SER A 285 -24.63 25.04 13.31
CA SER A 285 -25.54 24.53 12.27
C SER A 285 -25.06 24.86 10.85
N GLN A 286 -24.51 26.06 10.65
CA GLN A 286 -23.95 26.52 9.38
C GLN A 286 -22.68 25.76 8.94
N LEU A 287 -21.97 25.11 9.88
CA LEU A 287 -20.72 24.41 9.62
C LEU A 287 -20.90 22.89 9.49
N SER A 288 -22.09 22.36 9.82
CA SER A 288 -22.38 20.93 9.68
C SER A 288 -22.23 20.42 8.25
N PRO A 289 -22.70 21.12 7.19
CA PRO A 289 -22.56 20.63 5.82
C PRO A 289 -21.11 20.37 5.41
N ILE A 290 -20.22 21.34 5.63
CA ILE A 290 -18.80 21.22 5.28
C ILE A 290 -18.07 20.18 6.14
N LEU A 291 -18.48 20.01 7.41
CA LEU A 291 -17.95 18.95 8.25
C LEU A 291 -18.27 17.58 7.66
N TYR A 292 -19.53 17.32 7.30
CA TYR A 292 -19.96 16.03 6.77
C TYR A 292 -19.32 15.71 5.41
N ALA A 293 -19.26 16.68 4.50
CA ALA A 293 -18.56 16.49 3.22
C ALA A 293 -17.08 16.13 3.41
N ARG A 294 -16.39 16.82 4.34
CA ARG A 294 -14.98 16.49 4.66
C ARG A 294 -14.83 15.14 5.33
N ILE A 295 -15.76 14.72 6.18
CA ILE A 295 -15.75 13.37 6.77
C ILE A 295 -15.87 12.31 5.68
N TYR A 296 -16.79 12.48 4.72
CA TYR A 296 -16.91 11.57 3.58
C TYR A 296 -15.66 11.54 2.71
N LEU A 297 -15.06 12.70 2.42
CA LEU A 297 -13.79 12.76 1.70
C LEU A 297 -12.69 11.96 2.44
N ILE A 298 -12.55 12.15 3.75
CA ILE A 298 -11.57 11.42 4.55
C ILE A 298 -11.85 9.92 4.63
N MET A 299 -13.12 9.51 4.74
CA MET A 299 -13.50 8.09 4.67
C MET A 299 -13.06 7.47 3.34
N THR A 300 -13.21 8.21 2.25
CA THR A 300 -12.81 7.77 0.91
C THR A 300 -11.28 7.66 0.78
N VAL A 301 -10.54 8.65 1.27
CA VAL A 301 -9.07 8.61 1.33
C VAL A 301 -8.58 7.41 2.14
N ARG A 302 -9.15 7.20 3.33
CA ARG A 302 -8.84 6.04 4.18
C ARG A 302 -9.07 4.73 3.43
N GLN A 303 -10.19 4.59 2.73
CA GLN A 303 -10.53 3.39 1.99
C GLN A 303 -9.50 3.10 0.88
N VAL A 304 -9.17 4.10 0.05
CA VAL A 304 -8.13 3.96 -0.99
C VAL A 304 -6.78 3.60 -0.37
N LEU A 305 -6.38 4.27 0.72
CA LEU A 305 -5.14 3.98 1.43
C LEU A 305 -5.12 2.52 1.94
N ASN A 306 -6.22 2.03 2.51
CA ASN A 306 -6.35 0.66 3.00
C ASN A 306 -6.27 -0.37 1.88
N VAL A 307 -6.86 -0.11 0.70
CA VAL A 307 -6.70 -0.98 -0.48
C VAL A 307 -5.24 -1.06 -0.89
N VAL A 308 -4.54 0.08 -0.99
CA VAL A 308 -3.11 0.09 -1.35
C VAL A 308 -2.27 -0.68 -0.34
N LEU A 309 -2.47 -0.45 0.97
CA LEU A 309 -1.78 -1.18 2.03
C LEU A 309 -2.05 -2.69 1.94
N ALA A 310 -3.30 -3.10 1.77
CA ALA A 310 -3.67 -4.50 1.66
C ALA A 310 -2.99 -5.20 0.47
N VAL A 311 -2.96 -4.55 -0.70
CA VAL A 311 -2.28 -5.05 -1.90
C VAL A 311 -0.76 -5.15 -1.70
N LEU A 312 -0.15 -4.19 -0.99
CA LEU A 312 1.26 -4.26 -0.60
C LEU A 312 1.52 -5.37 0.45
N GLY A 313 0.49 -5.84 1.14
CA GLY A 313 0.60 -6.80 2.26
C GLY A 313 0.99 -6.16 3.57
N ILE A 314 0.58 -4.92 3.72
CA ILE A 314 0.77 -4.12 4.91
C ILE A 314 -0.60 -4.01 5.58
N GLU A 315 -0.66 -4.38 6.85
CA GLU A 315 -1.88 -4.19 7.61
C GLU A 315 -2.03 -2.69 7.97
N PRO A 316 -3.25 -2.13 7.85
CA PRO A 316 -3.53 -0.79 8.33
C PRO A 316 -3.18 -0.63 9.81
N VAL A 317 -2.86 0.61 10.17
CA VAL A 317 -2.49 0.97 11.53
C VAL A 317 -3.58 1.84 12.12
N ASP A 318 -4.21 1.35 13.18
CA ASP A 318 -5.36 2.03 13.82
C ASP A 318 -4.93 3.15 14.79
N TYR A 319 -3.69 3.07 15.27
CA TYR A 319 -3.07 4.02 16.19
C TYR A 319 -1.54 3.97 16.09
N ILE A 320 -0.89 5.14 16.15
CA ILE A 320 0.56 5.32 16.35
C ILE A 320 0.74 6.40 17.40
#